data_AF-A0AAE9E2H4-F1
#
_entry.id   AF-A0AAE9E2H4-F1
#
_cell.length_a   1.000
_cell.length_b   1.000
_cell.length_c   1.000
_cell.angle_alpha   90.00
_cell.angle_beta   90.00
_cell.angle_gamma   90.00
#
_symmetry.space_group_name_H-M   'P 1'
#
loop_
_entity.id
_entity.type
_entity.pdbx_description
1 polymer ?
#
loop_
_entity_poly.entity_id
_entity_poly.type
_entity_poly.pdbx_seq_one_letter_code
_entity_poly.pdbx_strand_id
1 'polypeptide(L)'
;MSPSPLIALISSTCSQKHATNRGFKSLAHLIYPFTTHECSLREPVENSKVSHKIQLDIRDIGSDGHLLTLSVLPYVLIQALKNCTDVTQSIKLFRDVLSRWAEPSEHESFGHYLACIFVVSTQDENPMGELSKMIQTQQTLYNSTSTLMIPGHCSAPKWSAPHAKTPRHYILLHDSRCPRGSSERRDEVLKQMCATYGNDNCQVLQLDSDSVSPDINGVWNEIDEFNDILEKGLEEAHKHSSDSIPNTPNIKNTPLNSPTSLVSTISSSMSVGSVSPNSQAAIQSNPIIWKSSSKIVSSQDAQNVQKVLSRFLSNCLAPYVEQEIRTLYENAGQKKSISKSVASVTMGFSKWLRTGSSSNNLATPITYSWESVEMQKRRLADLFMMFGLPGAAYDQYHPLKKDLEADKAMAAHAVALEMCALALHSAQPHLNAKQFPIRYLDPPVKLLVEHAKKR
;
A
#
# COMPACT_ATOMS: atom_id res chain seq x y z
N MET A 1 18.17 0.21 -0.50
CA MET A 1 17.10 1.23 -0.38
C MET A 1 16.18 0.79 0.75
N SER A 2 15.78 1.74 1.59
CA SER A 2 14.75 1.52 2.61
C SER A 2 13.40 1.27 1.94
N PRO A 3 12.53 0.40 2.46
CA PRO A 3 11.18 0.23 1.94
C PRO A 3 10.39 1.54 2.00
N SER A 4 9.62 1.84 0.95
CA SER A 4 8.85 3.08 0.84
C SER A 4 7.57 3.00 1.69
N PRO A 5 7.27 4.00 2.55
CA PRO A 5 6.00 4.06 3.24
C PRO A 5 4.85 4.23 2.26
N LEU A 6 3.84 3.39 2.43
CA LEU A 6 2.67 3.39 1.59
C LEU A 6 1.60 4.38 2.08
N ILE A 7 1.14 5.25 1.19
CA ILE A 7 0.20 6.34 1.45
C ILE A 7 -0.98 6.25 0.49
N ALA A 8 -2.19 6.23 1.05
CA ALA A 8 -3.42 6.20 0.30
C ALA A 8 -3.74 7.61 -0.21
N LEU A 9 -4.05 7.74 -1.49
CA LEU A 9 -4.61 8.95 -2.08
C LEU A 9 -6.07 8.66 -2.44
N ILE A 10 -6.97 9.55 -2.02
CA ILE A 10 -8.38 9.52 -2.41
C ILE A 10 -8.73 10.92 -2.87
N SER A 11 -9.17 11.05 -4.12
CA SER A 11 -9.35 12.34 -4.77
C SER A 11 -10.74 12.49 -5.37
N SER A 12 -11.27 13.72 -5.35
CA SER A 12 -12.55 14.04 -5.99
C SER A 12 -12.44 13.93 -7.51
N THR A 13 -13.57 13.73 -8.18
CA THR A 13 -13.63 13.67 -9.64
C THR A 13 -13.06 14.95 -10.29
N CYS A 14 -13.31 16.14 -9.73
CA CYS A 14 -12.71 17.37 -10.26
C CYS A 14 -11.18 17.42 -10.05
N SER A 15 -10.68 16.93 -8.93
CA SER A 15 -9.23 16.82 -8.70
C SER A 15 -8.56 15.87 -9.69
N GLN A 16 -9.20 14.74 -10.00
CA GLN A 16 -8.70 13.82 -11.03
C GLN A 16 -8.70 14.45 -12.43
N LYS A 17 -9.79 15.15 -12.78
CA LYS A 17 -9.88 15.88 -14.06
C LYS A 17 -8.74 16.88 -14.22
N HIS A 18 -8.27 17.48 -13.13
CA HIS A 18 -7.12 18.39 -13.17
C HIS A 18 -5.86 17.71 -13.72
N ALA A 19 -5.58 16.49 -13.24
CA ALA A 19 -4.43 15.72 -13.69
C ALA A 19 -4.63 15.21 -15.13
N THR A 20 -5.82 14.71 -15.47
CA THR A 20 -6.08 14.20 -16.83
C THR A 20 -6.03 15.28 -17.89
N ASN A 21 -6.52 16.49 -17.59
CA ASN A 21 -6.43 17.64 -18.49
C ASN A 21 -4.99 18.11 -18.72
N ARG A 22 -4.06 17.72 -17.84
CA ARG A 22 -2.62 17.99 -17.93
C ARG A 22 -1.82 16.84 -18.54
N GLY A 23 -2.49 15.85 -19.13
CA GLY A 23 -1.86 14.72 -19.81
C GLY A 23 -1.46 13.55 -18.91
N PHE A 24 -1.94 13.51 -17.66
CA PHE A 24 -1.66 12.41 -16.73
C PHE A 24 -2.79 11.38 -16.70
N LYS A 25 -2.47 10.17 -16.25
CA LYS A 25 -3.46 9.10 -16.05
C LYS A 25 -4.34 9.37 -14.82
N SER A 26 -3.73 9.88 -13.76
CA SER A 26 -4.34 10.13 -12.45
C SER A 26 -3.56 11.22 -11.71
N LEU A 27 -4.10 11.70 -10.58
CA LEU A 27 -3.39 12.63 -9.71
C LEU A 27 -2.15 11.98 -9.08
N ALA A 28 -2.18 10.69 -8.73
CA ALA A 28 -1.01 9.97 -8.23
C ALA A 28 0.10 9.88 -9.29
N HIS A 29 -0.27 9.71 -10.57
CA HIS A 29 0.67 9.78 -11.68
C HIS A 29 1.32 11.18 -11.76
N LEU A 30 0.54 12.27 -11.68
CA LEU A 30 1.09 13.64 -11.70
C LEU A 30 2.14 13.86 -10.62
N ILE A 31 1.88 13.45 -9.38
CA ILE A 31 2.76 13.73 -8.24
C ILE A 31 3.93 12.76 -8.07
N TYR A 32 3.93 11.61 -8.75
CA TYR A 32 4.90 10.51 -8.57
C TYR A 32 6.37 10.94 -8.50
N PRO A 33 6.90 11.81 -9.40
CA PRO A 33 8.31 12.16 -9.39
C PRO A 33 8.73 13.00 -8.17
N PHE A 34 7.76 13.55 -7.45
CA PHE A 34 7.97 14.52 -6.39
C PHE A 34 7.82 13.92 -4.98
N THR A 35 7.73 12.59 -4.85
CA THR A 35 7.44 11.93 -3.56
C THR A 35 8.65 11.69 -2.67
N THR A 36 9.84 12.11 -3.11
CA THR A 36 11.08 11.87 -2.36
C THR A 36 11.51 13.10 -1.58
N HIS A 37 11.65 12.96 -0.26
CA HIS A 37 11.93 14.06 0.66
C HIS A 37 12.92 13.65 1.76
N GLU A 38 13.54 14.63 2.39
CA GLU A 38 14.24 14.41 3.67
C GLU A 38 13.20 14.31 4.80
N CYS A 39 13.32 13.27 5.62
CA CYS A 39 12.52 13.04 6.81
C CYS A 39 13.44 12.99 8.02
N SER A 40 13.10 13.75 9.07
CA SER A 40 13.80 13.67 10.36
C SER A 40 12.91 12.95 11.35
N LEU A 41 13.35 11.79 11.83
CA LEU A 41 12.62 10.98 12.80
C LEU A 41 13.42 10.89 14.10
N ARG A 42 12.72 11.02 15.23
CA ARG A 42 13.30 10.83 16.57
C ARG A 42 13.38 9.34 16.92
N GLU A 43 14.57 8.88 17.25
CA GLU A 43 14.79 7.53 17.75
C GLU A 43 14.33 7.41 19.22
N PRO A 44 13.60 6.35 19.61
CA PRO A 44 13.03 6.24 20.95
C PRO A 44 14.05 6.03 22.07
N VAL A 45 15.23 5.46 21.78
CA VAL A 45 16.24 5.10 22.80
C VAL A 45 17.20 6.25 23.07
N GLU A 46 17.87 6.73 22.03
CA GLU A 46 18.87 7.80 22.16
C GLU A 46 18.24 9.19 22.21
N ASN A 47 16.94 9.30 21.88
CA ASN A 47 16.21 10.56 21.75
C ASN A 47 16.85 11.54 20.74
N SER A 48 17.74 11.03 19.90
CA SER A 48 18.41 11.72 18.82
C SER A 48 17.48 11.80 17.61
N LYS A 49 17.69 12.80 16.75
CA LYS A 49 16.98 12.90 15.46
C LYS A 49 17.89 12.40 14.36
N VAL A 50 17.38 11.47 13.56
CA VAL A 50 18.08 10.96 12.38
C VAL A 50 17.36 11.46 11.14
N SER A 51 18.10 12.10 10.24
CA SER A 51 17.60 12.50 8.91
C SER A 51 17.85 11.40 7.89
N HIS A 52 16.82 11.04 7.13
CA HIS A 52 16.91 10.07 6.04
C HIS A 52 16.11 10.55 4.83
N LYS A 53 16.64 10.29 3.62
CA LYS A 53 15.90 10.53 2.38
C LYS A 53 14.92 9.39 2.15
N ILE A 54 13.63 9.69 2.20
CA ILE A 54 12.54 8.74 2.08
C ILE A 54 11.76 9.01 0.79
N GLN A 55 11.37 7.95 0.10
CA GLN A 55 10.44 8.01 -1.02
C GLN A 55 9.09 7.53 -0.55
N LEU A 56 8.06 8.37 -0.66
CA LEU A 56 6.69 7.98 -0.36
C LEU A 56 6.12 7.20 -1.53
N ASP A 57 5.49 6.06 -1.26
CA ASP A 57 4.67 5.35 -2.23
C ASP A 57 3.22 5.85 -2.11
N ILE A 58 2.84 6.80 -2.97
CA ILE A 58 1.49 7.39 -2.98
C ILE A 58 0.66 6.72 -4.08
N ARG A 59 -0.48 6.11 -3.70
CA ARG A 59 -1.35 5.34 -4.58
C ARG A 59 -2.78 5.85 -4.54
N ASP A 60 -3.37 6.15 -5.69
CA ASP A 60 -4.79 6.49 -5.77
C ASP A 60 -5.64 5.22 -5.68
N ILE A 61 -6.32 5.04 -4.56
CA ILE A 61 -7.10 3.83 -4.28
C ILE A 61 -8.28 3.69 -5.25
N GLY A 62 -8.90 4.81 -5.64
CA GLY A 62 -10.09 4.80 -6.49
C GLY A 62 -9.77 4.69 -7.98
N SER A 63 -8.65 5.26 -8.42
CA SER A 63 -8.27 5.31 -9.83
C SER A 63 -7.25 4.23 -10.23
N ASP A 64 -6.14 4.14 -9.50
CA ASP A 64 -5.00 3.29 -9.89
C ASP A 64 -5.06 1.92 -9.22
N GLY A 65 -5.68 1.84 -8.04
CA GLY A 65 -5.66 0.64 -7.21
C GLY A 65 -4.27 0.38 -6.61
N HIS A 66 -4.17 -0.63 -5.74
CA HIS A 66 -2.97 -0.85 -4.94
C HIS A 66 -2.23 -2.15 -5.26
N LEU A 67 -2.91 -3.27 -4.99
CA LEU A 67 -2.31 -4.60 -5.01
C LEU A 67 -3.09 -5.40 -6.02
N LEU A 68 -2.41 -6.06 -6.92
CA LEU A 68 -3.09 -6.86 -7.93
C LEU A 68 -3.54 -8.18 -7.33
N THR A 69 -4.73 -8.61 -7.69
CA THR A 69 -5.21 -9.94 -7.37
C THR A 69 -4.32 -11.00 -8.04
N LEU A 70 -4.30 -12.21 -7.49
CA LEU A 70 -3.55 -13.33 -8.11
C LEU A 70 -4.08 -13.73 -9.49
N SER A 71 -5.29 -13.29 -9.87
CA SER A 71 -5.82 -13.47 -11.22
C SER A 71 -5.16 -12.55 -12.26
N VAL A 72 -4.52 -11.45 -11.84
CA VAL A 72 -3.95 -10.44 -12.74
C VAL A 72 -2.44 -10.31 -12.57
N LEU A 73 -1.94 -10.36 -11.33
CA LEU A 73 -0.51 -10.18 -11.01
C LEU A 73 0.43 -11.06 -11.85
N PRO A 74 0.17 -12.37 -12.06
CA PRO A 74 1.04 -13.20 -12.88
C PRO A 74 1.19 -12.71 -14.32
N TYR A 75 0.12 -12.21 -14.93
CA TYR A 75 0.15 -11.67 -16.29
C TYR A 75 1.00 -10.41 -16.36
N VAL A 76 0.84 -9.52 -15.39
CA VAL A 76 1.61 -8.28 -15.29
C VAL A 76 3.10 -8.57 -15.07
N LEU A 77 3.44 -9.54 -14.21
CA LEU A 77 4.82 -10.00 -14.00
C LEU A 77 5.44 -10.61 -15.27
N ILE A 78 4.67 -11.37 -16.04
CA ILE A 78 5.12 -11.90 -17.33
C ILE A 78 5.38 -10.77 -18.32
N GLN A 79 4.54 -9.73 -18.35
CA GLN A 79 4.78 -8.55 -19.21
C GLN A 79 6.06 -7.81 -18.80
N ALA A 80 6.35 -7.70 -17.50
CA ALA A 80 7.60 -7.13 -17.01
C ALA A 80 8.84 -7.87 -17.55
N LEU A 81 8.79 -9.22 -17.56
CA LEU A 81 9.88 -10.03 -18.12
C LEU A 81 10.02 -9.90 -19.64
N LYS A 82 8.90 -9.70 -20.36
CA LYS A 82 8.87 -9.51 -21.81
C LYS A 82 9.26 -8.10 -22.26
N ASN A 83 9.26 -7.13 -21.34
CA ASN A 83 9.43 -5.71 -21.70
C ASN A 83 10.85 -5.39 -22.20
N CYS A 84 11.86 -6.13 -21.73
CA CYS A 84 13.24 -5.98 -22.18
C CYS A 84 13.80 -7.30 -22.71
N THR A 85 14.72 -7.21 -23.68
CA THR A 85 15.48 -8.35 -24.20
C THR A 85 16.69 -8.69 -23.34
N ASP A 86 17.21 -7.73 -22.57
CA ASP A 86 18.29 -7.95 -21.62
C ASP A 86 17.77 -8.64 -20.35
N VAL A 87 18.32 -9.81 -20.05
CA VAL A 87 17.88 -10.66 -18.92
C VAL A 87 18.04 -9.93 -17.58
N THR A 88 19.11 -9.15 -17.39
CA THR A 88 19.38 -8.46 -16.13
C THR A 88 18.35 -7.35 -15.89
N GLN A 89 18.06 -6.55 -16.92
CA GLN A 89 17.04 -5.51 -16.89
C GLN A 89 15.64 -6.10 -16.69
N SER A 90 15.29 -7.18 -17.38
CA SER A 90 14.00 -7.87 -17.21
C SER A 90 13.81 -8.43 -15.81
N ILE A 91 14.84 -9.04 -15.22
CA ILE A 91 14.79 -9.52 -13.83
C ILE A 91 14.64 -8.36 -12.85
N LYS A 92 15.36 -7.24 -13.08
CA LYS A 92 15.22 -6.04 -12.26
C LYS A 92 13.78 -5.52 -12.31
N LEU A 93 13.25 -5.32 -13.50
CA LEU A 93 11.89 -4.82 -13.72
C LEU A 93 10.83 -5.76 -13.13
N PHE A 94 10.99 -7.08 -13.28
CA PHE A 94 10.13 -8.07 -12.62
C PHE A 94 10.12 -7.89 -11.10
N ARG A 95 11.29 -7.69 -10.48
CA ARG A 95 11.38 -7.47 -9.02
C ARG A 95 10.72 -6.15 -8.61
N ASP A 96 10.93 -5.10 -9.38
CA ASP A 96 10.35 -3.79 -9.11
C ASP A 96 8.81 -3.83 -9.25
N VAL A 97 8.29 -4.50 -10.27
CA VAL A 97 6.85 -4.77 -10.48
C VAL A 97 6.27 -5.63 -9.35
N LEU A 98 6.96 -6.69 -8.96
CA LEU A 98 6.54 -7.56 -7.85
C LEU A 98 6.45 -6.75 -6.55
N SER A 99 7.48 -5.97 -6.24
CA SER A 99 7.51 -5.12 -5.04
C SER A 99 6.40 -4.06 -5.04
N ARG A 100 5.97 -3.59 -6.23
CA ARG A 100 4.98 -2.52 -6.37
C ARG A 100 3.54 -3.00 -6.20
N TRP A 101 3.23 -4.22 -6.66
CA TRP A 101 1.85 -4.70 -6.80
C TRP A 101 1.53 -6.02 -6.11
N ALA A 102 2.51 -6.74 -5.58
CA ALA A 102 2.24 -7.96 -4.82
C ALA A 102 1.59 -7.63 -3.46
N GLU A 103 0.54 -8.37 -3.13
CA GLU A 103 -0.10 -8.25 -1.81
C GLU A 103 0.90 -8.56 -0.69
N PRO A 104 0.96 -7.75 0.39
CA PRO A 104 1.89 -8.00 1.46
C PRO A 104 1.53 -9.30 2.18
N SER A 105 2.58 -9.99 2.62
CA SER A 105 2.43 -11.16 3.48
C SER A 105 1.76 -10.78 4.80
N GLU A 106 1.03 -11.72 5.42
CA GLU A 106 0.43 -11.55 6.75
C GLU A 106 1.48 -11.32 7.87
N HIS A 107 2.76 -11.49 7.54
CA HIS A 107 3.88 -11.44 8.48
C HIS A 107 4.78 -10.20 8.32
N GLU A 108 4.34 -9.20 7.55
CA GLU A 108 5.05 -7.91 7.39
C GLU A 108 4.07 -6.73 7.42
N SER A 109 4.61 -5.52 7.65
CA SER A 109 3.83 -4.27 7.61
C SER A 109 4.17 -3.35 6.45
N PHE A 110 5.10 -3.69 5.55
CA PHE A 110 5.55 -2.79 4.48
C PHE A 110 4.46 -2.43 3.47
N GLY A 111 3.58 -3.37 3.09
CA GLY A 111 2.44 -3.11 2.20
C GLY A 111 1.16 -2.65 2.90
N HIS A 112 1.25 -2.13 4.13
CA HIS A 112 0.10 -1.58 4.84
C HIS A 112 0.11 -0.06 4.77
N TYR A 113 -1.03 0.54 4.43
CA TYR A 113 -1.19 1.99 4.38
C TYR A 113 -0.91 2.62 5.76
N LEU A 114 0.01 3.58 5.79
CA LEU A 114 0.34 4.35 7.00
C LEU A 114 -0.53 5.58 7.17
N ALA A 115 -1.03 6.16 6.08
CA ALA A 115 -1.76 7.42 6.08
C ALA A 115 -2.68 7.57 4.87
N CYS A 116 -3.59 8.54 4.94
CA CYS A 116 -4.42 8.98 3.82
C CYS A 116 -4.21 10.45 3.48
N ILE A 117 -4.12 10.74 2.19
CA ILE A 117 -4.24 12.07 1.61
C ILE A 117 -5.58 12.15 0.88
N PHE A 118 -6.38 13.14 1.25
CA PHE A 118 -7.65 13.48 0.59
C PHE A 118 -7.47 14.73 -0.25
N VAL A 119 -7.89 14.69 -1.50
CA VAL A 119 -7.78 15.86 -2.41
C VAL A 119 -9.14 16.24 -2.95
N VAL A 120 -9.52 17.49 -2.71
CA VAL A 120 -10.68 18.14 -3.34
C VAL A 120 -10.22 19.35 -4.13
N SER A 121 -11.04 19.81 -5.07
CA SER A 121 -10.76 20.96 -5.91
C SER A 121 -11.66 22.13 -5.55
N THR A 122 -11.16 23.36 -5.74
CA THR A 122 -12.03 24.56 -5.68
C THR A 122 -13.15 24.54 -6.73
N GLN A 123 -13.05 23.68 -7.75
CA GLN A 123 -14.09 23.47 -8.76
C GLN A 123 -15.19 22.49 -8.34
N ASP A 124 -15.00 21.73 -7.25
CA ASP A 124 -16.08 20.90 -6.71
C ASP A 124 -17.23 21.82 -6.25
N GLU A 125 -18.47 21.41 -6.53
CA GLU A 125 -19.66 22.19 -6.15
C GLU A 125 -19.74 22.33 -4.62
N ASN A 126 -19.50 21.20 -3.93
CA ASN A 126 -19.41 21.12 -2.48
C ASN A 126 -18.14 20.35 -2.03
N PRO A 127 -16.98 21.02 -1.90
CA PRO A 127 -15.72 20.37 -1.52
C PRO A 127 -15.80 19.66 -0.16
N MET A 128 -16.53 20.24 0.82
CA MET A 128 -16.69 19.64 2.15
C MET A 128 -17.55 18.37 2.11
N GLY A 129 -18.57 18.35 1.25
CA GLY A 129 -19.39 17.17 0.98
C GLY A 129 -18.58 16.04 0.35
N GLU A 130 -17.75 16.36 -0.65
CA GLU A 130 -16.86 15.37 -1.28
C GLU A 130 -15.83 14.81 -0.28
N LEU A 131 -15.23 15.65 0.57
CA LEU A 131 -14.36 15.18 1.67
C LEU A 131 -15.09 14.20 2.59
N SER A 132 -16.31 14.53 3.00
CA SER A 132 -17.12 13.67 3.88
C SER A 132 -17.41 12.32 3.23
N LYS A 133 -17.78 12.33 1.95
CA LYS A 133 -18.02 11.12 1.15
C LYS A 133 -16.76 10.27 1.03
N MET A 134 -15.61 10.87 0.72
CA MET A 134 -14.34 10.14 0.60
C MET A 134 -13.89 9.54 1.94
N ILE A 135 -14.12 10.22 3.06
CA ILE A 135 -13.86 9.68 4.41
C ILE A 135 -14.78 8.48 4.67
N GLN A 136 -16.07 8.56 4.30
CA GLN A 136 -16.99 7.43 4.43
C GLN A 136 -16.58 6.25 3.53
N THR A 137 -16.07 6.53 2.33
CA THR A 137 -15.47 5.52 1.45
C THR A 137 -14.29 4.83 2.12
N GLN A 138 -13.35 5.58 2.69
CA GLN A 138 -12.24 5.03 3.47
C GLN A 138 -12.76 4.13 4.60
N GLN A 139 -13.74 4.58 5.39
CA GLN A 139 -14.31 3.81 6.49
C GLN A 139 -14.93 2.48 6.02
N THR A 140 -15.58 2.49 4.85
CA THR A 140 -16.16 1.29 4.27
C THR A 140 -15.07 0.29 3.85
N LEU A 141 -13.98 0.78 3.26
CA LEU A 141 -12.81 -0.03 2.89
C LEU A 141 -12.08 -0.63 4.09
N TYR A 142 -12.26 -0.07 5.30
CA TYR A 142 -11.76 -0.65 6.54
C TYR A 142 -12.60 -1.84 7.04
N ASN A 143 -13.92 -1.73 6.90
CA ASN A 143 -14.86 -2.65 7.52
C ASN A 143 -15.33 -3.76 6.59
N SER A 144 -15.04 -3.62 5.29
CA SER A 144 -15.53 -4.51 4.27
C SER A 144 -14.38 -5.01 3.41
N THR A 145 -14.43 -6.30 3.06
CA THR A 145 -13.64 -6.85 1.94
C THR A 145 -14.20 -6.40 0.58
N SER A 146 -15.24 -5.56 0.55
CA SER A 146 -15.84 -5.05 -0.67
C SER A 146 -14.84 -4.25 -1.48
N THR A 147 -14.61 -4.72 -2.71
CA THR A 147 -13.78 -4.06 -3.70
C THR A 147 -14.58 -3.13 -4.62
N LEU A 148 -15.86 -2.87 -4.32
CA LEU A 148 -16.76 -2.08 -5.19
C LEU A 148 -16.31 -0.63 -5.38
N MET A 149 -15.47 -0.11 -4.48
CA MET A 149 -14.94 1.26 -4.54
C MET A 149 -13.47 1.31 -4.96
N ILE A 150 -12.91 0.19 -5.43
CA ILE A 150 -11.57 0.09 -6.00
C ILE A 150 -11.64 -0.61 -7.36
N PRO A 151 -10.60 -0.52 -8.21
CA PRO A 151 -10.57 -1.29 -9.45
C PRO A 151 -10.69 -2.80 -9.19
N GLY A 152 -11.53 -3.51 -9.96
CA GLY A 152 -11.83 -4.93 -9.71
C GLY A 152 -10.65 -5.90 -9.88
N HIS A 153 -9.55 -5.44 -10.49
CA HIS A 153 -8.29 -6.18 -10.58
C HIS A 153 -7.40 -6.01 -9.34
N CYS A 154 -7.87 -5.28 -8.32
CA CYS A 154 -7.13 -5.02 -7.09
C CYS A 154 -7.69 -5.75 -5.88
N SER A 155 -6.78 -6.20 -5.00
CA SER A 155 -7.08 -6.68 -3.66
C SER A 155 -7.48 -5.52 -2.74
N ALA A 156 -8.22 -5.85 -1.68
CA ALA A 156 -8.64 -4.88 -0.67
C ALA A 156 -7.43 -4.21 0.03
N PRO A 157 -7.49 -2.89 0.32
CA PRO A 157 -6.39 -2.19 0.97
C PRO A 157 -6.17 -2.72 2.40
N LYS A 158 -4.90 -2.91 2.77
CA LYS A 158 -4.48 -3.27 4.13
C LYS A 158 -3.97 -2.03 4.85
N TRP A 159 -4.31 -1.90 6.13
CA TRP A 159 -4.05 -0.69 6.91
C TRP A 159 -3.22 -0.99 8.15
N SER A 160 -2.25 -0.13 8.46
CA SER A 160 -1.34 -0.33 9.59
C SER A 160 -2.00 -0.09 10.95
N ALA A 161 -3.02 0.77 10.98
CA ALA A 161 -3.77 1.14 12.17
C ALA A 161 -5.28 1.16 11.91
N PRO A 162 -6.12 1.04 12.96
CA PRO A 162 -7.57 1.19 12.84
C PRO A 162 -7.97 2.55 12.26
N HIS A 163 -9.08 2.59 11.53
CA HIS A 163 -9.60 3.78 10.83
C HIS A 163 -9.54 5.09 11.65
N ALA A 164 -9.86 5.03 12.94
CA ALA A 164 -9.90 6.20 13.82
C ALA A 164 -8.51 6.75 14.18
N LYS A 165 -7.45 5.95 14.08
CA LYS A 165 -6.07 6.32 14.40
C LYS A 165 -5.22 6.63 13.16
N THR A 166 -5.73 6.30 11.98
CA THR A 166 -5.00 6.52 10.72
C THR A 166 -4.86 8.01 10.44
N PRO A 167 -3.63 8.53 10.29
CA PRO A 167 -3.38 9.94 10.00
C PRO A 167 -3.97 10.33 8.65
N ARG A 168 -4.55 11.53 8.61
CA ARG A 168 -5.24 12.09 7.43
C ARG A 168 -4.74 13.47 7.14
N HIS A 169 -4.54 13.74 5.86
CA HIS A 169 -4.15 15.04 5.38
C HIS A 169 -5.06 15.48 4.23
N TYR A 170 -5.40 16.75 4.19
CA TYR A 170 -6.44 17.29 3.33
C TYR A 170 -5.85 18.39 2.44
N ILE A 171 -5.94 18.19 1.13
CA ILE A 171 -5.39 19.11 0.15
C ILE A 171 -6.55 19.71 -0.65
N LEU A 172 -6.60 21.04 -0.68
CA LEU A 172 -7.43 21.80 -1.60
C LEU A 172 -6.63 22.13 -2.86
N LEU A 173 -6.92 21.45 -3.95
CA LEU A 173 -6.37 21.74 -5.26
C LEU A 173 -7.02 23.02 -5.82
N HIS A 174 -6.19 23.98 -6.17
CA HIS A 174 -6.59 25.25 -6.76
C HIS A 174 -5.88 25.48 -8.09
N ASP A 175 -6.62 25.97 -9.07
CA ASP A 175 -6.07 26.50 -10.31
C ASP A 175 -6.76 27.84 -10.60
N SER A 176 -5.98 28.91 -10.55
CA SER A 176 -6.46 30.29 -10.67
C SER A 176 -7.03 30.62 -12.05
N ARG A 177 -6.80 29.77 -13.05
CA ARG A 177 -7.31 29.95 -14.43
C ARG A 177 -8.69 29.33 -14.62
N CYS A 178 -9.10 28.47 -13.70
CA CYS A 178 -10.39 27.80 -13.81
C CYS A 178 -11.52 28.75 -13.40
N PRO A 179 -12.59 28.90 -14.22
CA PRO A 179 -13.62 29.94 -14.01
C PRO A 179 -14.33 29.87 -12.66
N ARG A 180 -14.44 28.67 -12.06
CA ARG A 180 -15.09 28.44 -10.76
C ARG A 180 -14.14 28.55 -9.56
N GLY A 181 -12.83 28.73 -9.80
CA GLY A 181 -11.80 28.75 -8.76
C GLY A 181 -11.28 30.16 -8.49
N SER A 182 -12.08 31.04 -7.88
CA SER A 182 -11.56 32.33 -7.39
C SER A 182 -10.67 32.15 -6.16
N SER A 183 -9.72 33.06 -5.93
CA SER A 183 -8.90 33.06 -4.72
C SER A 183 -9.74 33.27 -3.45
N GLU A 184 -10.85 34.01 -3.55
CA GLU A 184 -11.82 34.16 -2.45
C GLU A 184 -12.46 32.81 -2.07
N ARG A 185 -12.97 32.06 -3.05
CA ARG A 185 -13.53 30.72 -2.82
C ARG A 185 -12.48 29.76 -2.25
N ARG A 186 -11.25 29.82 -2.74
CA ARG A 186 -10.14 29.04 -2.21
C ARG A 186 -9.95 29.29 -0.71
N ASP A 187 -9.88 30.56 -0.32
CA ASP A 187 -9.61 30.96 1.07
C ASP A 187 -10.78 30.61 2.00
N GLU A 188 -12.03 30.78 1.52
CA GLU A 188 -13.23 30.37 2.24
C GLU A 188 -13.28 28.86 2.48
N VAL A 189 -13.07 28.05 1.44
CA VAL A 189 -13.09 26.58 1.55
C VAL A 189 -11.93 26.10 2.42
N LEU A 190 -10.73 26.65 2.24
CA LEU A 190 -9.60 26.31 3.09
C LEU A 190 -9.88 26.62 4.56
N LYS A 191 -10.47 27.78 4.86
CA LYS A 191 -10.87 28.14 6.23
C LYS A 191 -11.87 27.14 6.81
N GLN A 192 -12.85 26.69 6.03
CA GLN A 192 -13.81 25.66 6.45
C GLN A 192 -13.14 24.30 6.69
N MET A 193 -12.24 23.89 5.80
CA MET A 193 -11.45 22.65 5.96
C MET A 193 -10.61 22.71 7.23
N CYS A 194 -9.87 23.81 7.45
CA CYS A 194 -9.07 24.05 8.63
C CYS A 194 -9.89 24.04 9.93
N ALA A 195 -11.07 24.66 9.93
CA ALA A 195 -11.98 24.65 11.07
C ALA A 195 -12.51 23.24 11.40
N THR A 196 -12.65 22.38 10.39
CA THR A 196 -13.22 21.03 10.55
C THR A 196 -12.14 19.98 10.88
N TYR A 197 -10.99 20.05 10.22
CA TYR A 197 -9.96 19.01 10.22
C TYR A 197 -8.64 19.44 10.87
N GLY A 198 -8.51 20.71 11.26
CA GLY A 198 -7.33 21.29 11.89
C GLY A 198 -6.37 21.95 10.90
N ASN A 199 -5.76 23.06 11.32
CA ASN A 199 -4.86 23.87 10.49
C ASN A 199 -3.63 23.10 9.98
N ASP A 200 -3.07 22.20 10.80
CA ASP A 200 -1.86 21.46 10.44
C ASP A 200 -2.13 20.32 9.45
N ASN A 201 -3.38 19.88 9.35
CA ASN A 201 -3.81 18.79 8.47
C ASN A 201 -4.32 19.27 7.11
N CYS A 202 -4.42 20.59 6.90
CA CYS A 202 -4.98 21.18 5.68
C CYS A 202 -3.93 21.99 4.92
N GLN A 203 -3.94 21.89 3.60
CA GLN A 203 -3.05 22.63 2.71
C GLN A 203 -3.72 22.97 1.38
N VAL A 204 -3.17 23.96 0.67
CA VAL A 204 -3.53 24.26 -0.72
C VAL A 204 -2.43 23.73 -1.64
N LEU A 205 -2.84 23.02 -2.69
CA LEU A 205 -1.98 22.71 -3.83
C LEU A 205 -2.39 23.60 -5.01
N GLN A 206 -1.57 24.60 -5.32
CA GLN A 206 -1.81 25.52 -6.42
C GLN A 206 -1.08 25.03 -7.68
N LEU A 207 -1.84 24.85 -8.77
CA LEU A 207 -1.36 24.35 -10.05
C LEU A 207 -1.94 25.22 -11.16
N ASP A 208 -1.20 26.27 -11.55
CA ASP A 208 -1.71 27.31 -12.47
C ASP A 208 -1.02 27.29 -13.85
N SER A 209 -0.16 26.30 -14.13
CA SER A 209 0.64 26.32 -15.37
C SER A 209 0.00 25.60 -16.55
N ASP A 210 0.17 26.14 -17.76
CA ASP A 210 -0.15 25.54 -19.08
C ASP A 210 1.12 25.20 -19.90
N SER A 211 2.28 25.60 -19.39
CA SER A 211 3.57 25.30 -19.99
C SER A 211 4.12 23.96 -19.54
N VAL A 212 4.83 23.29 -20.43
CA VAL A 212 5.71 22.16 -20.10
C VAL A 212 7.09 22.72 -19.76
N SER A 213 7.62 22.40 -18.58
CA SER A 213 9.00 22.74 -18.24
C SER A 213 9.96 21.72 -18.88
N PRO A 214 10.98 22.15 -19.65
CA PRO A 214 11.96 21.24 -20.24
C PRO A 214 12.87 20.58 -19.18
N ASP A 215 13.06 21.22 -18.03
CA ASP A 215 13.93 20.74 -16.94
C ASP A 215 13.41 19.47 -16.26
N ILE A 216 12.11 19.19 -16.43
CA ILE A 216 11.43 18.01 -15.87
C ILE A 216 11.03 17.01 -16.97
N ASN A 217 11.66 17.07 -18.14
CA ASN A 217 11.42 16.08 -19.18
C ASN A 217 11.90 14.69 -18.73
N GLY A 218 11.08 13.66 -18.95
CA GLY A 218 11.40 12.27 -18.64
C GLY A 218 11.31 11.87 -17.16
N VAL A 219 10.96 12.78 -16.23
CA VAL A 219 10.85 12.42 -14.80
C VAL A 219 9.71 11.44 -14.51
N TRP A 220 8.75 11.29 -15.42
CA TRP A 220 7.66 10.31 -15.34
C TRP A 220 7.96 8.98 -16.05
N ASN A 221 9.10 8.83 -16.74
CA ASN A 221 9.39 7.63 -17.54
C ASN A 221 9.25 6.33 -16.75
N GLU A 222 9.68 6.33 -15.49
CA GLU A 222 9.59 5.18 -14.60
C GLU A 222 8.13 4.79 -14.30
N ILE A 223 7.28 5.75 -13.94
CA ILE A 223 5.86 5.49 -13.67
C ILE A 223 5.08 5.19 -14.96
N ASP A 224 5.48 5.78 -16.09
CA ASP A 224 4.92 5.50 -17.41
C ASP A 224 5.22 4.05 -17.83
N GLU A 225 6.45 3.55 -17.60
CA GLU A 225 6.82 2.15 -17.85
C GLU A 225 5.98 1.19 -16.99
N PHE A 226 5.83 1.47 -15.69
CA PHE A 226 4.93 0.68 -14.85
C PHE A 226 3.49 0.69 -15.39
N ASN A 227 2.94 1.87 -15.67
CA ASN A 227 1.56 1.97 -16.15
C ASN A 227 1.34 1.19 -17.46
N ASP A 228 2.31 1.19 -18.37
CA ASP A 228 2.24 0.43 -19.62
C ASP A 228 2.27 -1.09 -19.39
N ILE A 229 3.15 -1.57 -18.51
CA ILE A 229 3.23 -2.99 -18.13
C ILE A 229 1.92 -3.47 -17.49
N LEU A 230 1.34 -2.66 -16.61
CA LEU A 230 0.06 -2.96 -15.97
C LEU A 230 -1.06 -3.12 -17.01
N GLU A 231 -1.17 -2.17 -17.94
CA GLU A 231 -2.20 -2.19 -18.98
C GLU A 231 -2.08 -3.43 -19.88
N LYS A 232 -0.86 -3.74 -20.37
CA LYS A 232 -0.59 -4.96 -21.14
C LYS A 232 -0.95 -6.23 -20.37
N GLY A 233 -0.65 -6.27 -19.07
CA GLY A 233 -0.95 -7.43 -18.23
C GLY A 233 -2.45 -7.59 -17.98
N LEU A 234 -3.19 -6.49 -17.80
CA LEU A 234 -4.65 -6.48 -17.71
C LEU A 234 -5.31 -6.96 -19.00
N GLU A 235 -4.84 -6.49 -20.16
CA GLU A 235 -5.32 -6.96 -21.46
C GLU A 235 -5.12 -8.47 -21.64
N GLU A 236 -3.95 -8.99 -21.27
CA GLU A 236 -3.64 -10.41 -21.37
C GLU A 236 -4.51 -11.25 -20.42
N ALA A 237 -4.71 -10.78 -19.18
CA ALA A 237 -5.60 -11.42 -18.22
C ALA A 237 -7.05 -11.47 -18.73
N HIS A 238 -7.54 -10.39 -19.35
CA HIS A 238 -8.87 -10.35 -19.95
C HIS A 238 -9.04 -11.34 -21.10
N LYS A 239 -8.07 -11.43 -22.03
CA LYS A 239 -8.10 -12.41 -23.14
C LYS A 239 -8.17 -13.85 -22.62
N HIS A 240 -7.36 -14.17 -21.62
CA HIS A 240 -7.35 -15.50 -21.04
C HIS A 240 -8.67 -15.84 -20.29
N SER A 241 -9.33 -14.85 -19.69
CA SER A 241 -10.64 -15.02 -19.08
C SER A 241 -11.77 -15.19 -20.11
N SER A 242 -11.67 -14.61 -21.31
CA SER A 242 -12.67 -14.81 -22.37
C SER A 242 -12.52 -16.16 -23.07
N ASP A 243 -11.29 -16.65 -23.23
CA ASP A 243 -10.99 -17.93 -23.91
C ASP A 243 -11.41 -19.16 -23.08
N SER A 244 -11.59 -18.99 -21.77
CA SER A 244 -12.01 -20.05 -20.84
C SER A 244 -13.53 -20.27 -20.79
N ILE A 245 -14.32 -19.51 -21.57
CA ILE A 245 -15.76 -19.73 -21.75
C ILE A 245 -15.97 -20.65 -22.97
N PRO A 246 -16.48 -21.89 -22.80
CA PRO A 246 -16.77 -22.74 -23.95
C PRO A 246 -17.85 -22.10 -24.83
N ASN A 247 -17.59 -21.99 -26.14
CA ASN A 247 -18.62 -21.64 -27.12
C ASN A 247 -19.71 -22.72 -27.13
N THR A 248 -20.80 -22.53 -26.40
CA THR A 248 -22.04 -23.28 -26.62
C THR A 248 -22.79 -22.66 -27.81
N PRO A 249 -23.27 -23.47 -28.77
CA PRO A 249 -23.99 -22.94 -29.92
C PRO A 249 -25.35 -22.38 -29.48
N ASN A 250 -25.58 -21.17 -29.96
CA ASN A 250 -26.75 -20.31 -29.88
C ASN A 250 -28.12 -21.07 -29.85
N ILE A 251 -28.84 -21.05 -28.72
CA ILE A 251 -30.28 -21.29 -28.66
C ILE A 251 -30.95 -20.19 -27.83
N LYS A 252 -31.93 -19.53 -28.46
CA LYS A 252 -32.74 -18.43 -27.91
C LYS A 252 -33.65 -18.87 -26.77
N ASN A 253 -33.83 -17.96 -25.80
CA ASN A 253 -34.97 -17.79 -24.87
C ASN A 253 -35.18 -18.82 -23.74
N THR A 254 -34.69 -18.54 -22.52
CA THR A 254 -35.49 -18.39 -21.26
C THR A 254 -34.58 -18.04 -20.07
N PRO A 255 -35.06 -17.33 -19.02
CA PRO A 255 -34.21 -16.85 -17.93
C PRO A 255 -34.31 -17.75 -16.70
N LEU A 256 -33.23 -18.46 -16.31
CA LEU A 256 -32.95 -18.77 -14.90
C LEU A 256 -31.53 -19.33 -14.67
N ASN A 257 -30.85 -18.75 -13.69
CA ASN A 257 -29.77 -19.26 -12.83
C ASN A 257 -28.50 -19.84 -13.48
N SER A 258 -27.46 -19.02 -13.54
CA SER A 258 -26.07 -19.43 -13.72
C SER A 258 -25.41 -19.83 -12.38
N PRO A 259 -24.53 -20.85 -12.36
CA PRO A 259 -23.88 -21.33 -11.14
C PRO A 259 -22.68 -20.46 -10.76
N THR A 260 -22.62 -20.09 -9.47
CA THR A 260 -21.52 -19.39 -8.80
C THR A 260 -20.25 -20.25 -8.74
N SER A 261 -19.16 -19.80 -9.35
CA SER A 261 -17.81 -20.31 -9.06
C SER A 261 -17.22 -19.56 -7.85
N LEU A 262 -16.94 -20.32 -6.80
CA LEU A 262 -16.21 -19.86 -5.62
C LEU A 262 -14.71 -19.83 -5.96
N VAL A 263 -14.03 -18.70 -5.75
CA VAL A 263 -12.56 -18.67 -5.70
C VAL A 263 -12.12 -18.15 -4.34
N SER A 264 -11.34 -18.99 -3.69
CA SER A 264 -10.73 -18.84 -2.37
C SER A 264 -9.73 -17.69 -2.33
N THR A 265 -9.99 -16.72 -1.46
CA THR A 265 -8.98 -15.82 -0.89
C THR A 265 -8.05 -16.61 0.04
N ILE A 266 -6.78 -16.19 0.13
CA ILE A 266 -5.80 -16.75 1.09
C ILE A 266 -6.14 -16.33 2.55
N SER A 267 -7.14 -15.47 2.77
CA SER A 267 -7.67 -15.16 4.11
C SER A 267 -8.87 -16.05 4.46
N SER A 268 -8.67 -16.94 5.43
CA SER A 268 -9.73 -17.76 6.02
C SER A 268 -10.60 -16.93 6.96
N SER A 269 -11.67 -16.30 6.45
CA SER A 269 -12.86 -15.99 7.25
C SER A 269 -14.04 -15.50 6.42
N MET A 270 -15.09 -16.34 6.39
CA MET A 270 -16.50 -16.04 6.13
C MET A 270 -16.91 -15.61 4.71
N SER A 271 -17.71 -16.50 4.12
CA SER A 271 -18.50 -16.35 2.90
C SER A 271 -19.49 -15.18 2.95
N VAL A 272 -19.52 -14.35 1.90
CA VAL A 272 -20.64 -13.44 1.63
C VAL A 272 -20.90 -13.33 0.13
N GLY A 273 -22.18 -13.21 -0.20
CA GLY A 273 -22.77 -13.46 -1.52
C GLY A 273 -22.39 -12.49 -2.63
N SER A 274 -22.62 -13.00 -3.84
CA SER A 274 -22.49 -12.33 -5.13
C SER A 274 -23.43 -11.11 -5.25
N VAL A 275 -22.88 -9.97 -5.66
CA VAL A 275 -23.62 -8.90 -6.34
C VAL A 275 -22.87 -8.49 -7.60
N SER A 276 -23.61 -8.46 -8.72
CA SER A 276 -23.10 -8.15 -10.05
C SER A 276 -22.39 -6.79 -10.11
N PRO A 277 -21.29 -6.65 -10.87
CA PRO A 277 -20.66 -5.36 -11.07
C PRO A 277 -21.54 -4.53 -12.00
N ASN A 278 -22.02 -3.38 -11.53
CA ASN A 278 -22.45 -2.31 -12.42
C ASN A 278 -21.19 -1.63 -13.01
N SER A 279 -20.41 -2.40 -13.77
CA SER A 279 -19.15 -1.97 -14.42
C SER A 279 -19.42 -1.49 -15.84
N GLN A 280 -20.27 -0.48 -15.98
CA GLN A 280 -20.38 0.27 -17.24
C GLN A 280 -19.88 1.72 -17.12
N ALA A 281 -19.44 2.16 -15.93
CA ALA A 281 -18.93 3.52 -15.74
C ALA A 281 -17.39 3.64 -15.65
N ALA A 282 -16.64 2.54 -15.48
CA ALA A 282 -15.19 2.58 -15.22
C ALA A 282 -14.30 2.25 -16.44
N ILE A 283 -14.88 2.00 -17.62
CA ILE A 283 -14.12 1.74 -18.88
C ILE A 283 -13.92 3.03 -19.70
N GLN A 284 -14.38 4.20 -19.22
CA GLN A 284 -14.16 5.49 -19.89
C GLN A 284 -13.00 6.31 -19.30
N SER A 285 -11.95 5.68 -18.77
CA SER A 285 -10.64 6.35 -18.70
C SER A 285 -9.94 6.11 -20.03
N ASN A 286 -9.90 7.11 -20.91
CA ASN A 286 -9.22 7.05 -22.22
C ASN A 286 -7.75 6.59 -22.05
N PRO A 287 -7.41 5.30 -22.27
CA PRO A 287 -6.08 4.77 -21.93
C PRO A 287 -5.00 5.34 -22.86
N ILE A 288 -5.43 5.77 -24.05
CA ILE A 288 -4.58 6.26 -25.14
C ILE A 288 -4.15 7.72 -24.91
N ILE A 289 -4.91 8.51 -24.16
CA ILE A 289 -4.66 9.96 -24.04
C ILE A 289 -3.37 10.22 -23.27
N TRP A 290 -3.16 9.62 -22.09
CA TRP A 290 -2.01 9.97 -21.25
C TRP A 290 -0.65 9.56 -21.86
N LYS A 291 -0.60 8.49 -22.66
CA LYS A 291 0.64 8.00 -23.31
C LYS A 291 1.17 8.95 -24.38
N SER A 292 0.25 9.64 -25.07
CA SER A 292 0.55 10.54 -26.19
C SER A 292 0.44 12.02 -25.82
N SER A 293 -0.09 12.32 -24.63
CA SER A 293 -0.26 13.69 -24.15
C SER A 293 1.04 14.28 -23.64
N SER A 294 1.24 15.57 -23.94
CA SER A 294 2.26 16.37 -23.27
C SER A 294 1.94 16.49 -21.78
N LYS A 295 2.95 16.32 -20.92
CA LYS A 295 2.83 16.43 -19.46
C LYS A 295 2.92 17.91 -19.06
N ILE A 296 1.78 18.54 -18.77
CA ILE A 296 1.69 19.98 -18.51
C ILE A 296 1.97 20.27 -17.03
N VAL A 297 3.24 20.54 -16.74
CA VAL A 297 3.76 20.93 -15.41
C VAL A 297 4.90 21.93 -15.61
N SER A 298 4.86 23.06 -14.89
CA SER A 298 5.98 24.00 -14.83
C SER A 298 6.92 23.67 -13.66
N SER A 299 8.09 24.31 -13.63
CA SER A 299 8.99 24.22 -12.47
C SER A 299 8.33 24.76 -11.18
N GLN A 300 7.41 25.73 -11.28
CA GLN A 300 6.66 26.24 -10.12
C GLN A 300 5.63 25.23 -9.61
N ASP A 301 4.90 24.58 -10.52
CA ASP A 301 3.96 23.51 -10.16
C ASP A 301 4.70 22.36 -9.46
N ALA A 302 5.86 21.95 -10.00
CA ALA A 302 6.72 20.93 -9.38
C ALA A 302 7.14 21.32 -7.95
N GLN A 303 7.59 22.56 -7.74
CA GLN A 303 7.94 23.07 -6.42
C GLN A 303 6.73 23.09 -5.46
N ASN A 304 5.55 23.46 -5.96
CA ASN A 304 4.32 23.47 -5.16
C ASN A 304 3.94 22.06 -4.71
N VAL A 305 4.02 21.06 -5.60
CA VAL A 305 3.78 19.64 -5.23
C VAL A 305 4.79 19.18 -4.19
N GLN A 306 6.08 19.43 -4.41
CA GLN A 306 7.14 19.05 -3.47
C GLN A 306 6.93 19.69 -2.09
N LYS A 307 6.53 20.96 -2.04
CA LYS A 307 6.26 21.68 -0.79
C LYS A 307 5.09 21.06 -0.02
N VAL A 308 4.01 20.71 -0.72
CA VAL A 308 2.82 20.11 -0.09
C VAL A 308 3.13 18.73 0.47
N LEU A 309 3.85 17.88 -0.28
CA LEU A 309 4.24 16.54 0.15
C LEU A 309 5.28 16.58 1.28
N SER A 310 6.25 17.50 1.24
CA SER A 310 7.19 17.74 2.33
C SER A 310 6.50 18.18 3.62
N ARG A 311 5.50 19.05 3.53
CA ARG A 311 4.69 19.47 4.70
C ARG A 311 3.80 18.34 5.21
N PHE A 312 3.20 17.52 4.33
CA PHE A 312 2.49 16.31 4.75
C PHE A 312 3.40 15.37 5.55
N LEU A 313 4.61 15.12 5.05
CA LEU A 313 5.58 14.27 5.71
C LEU A 313 5.98 14.80 7.10
N SER A 314 6.30 16.09 7.20
CA SER A 314 6.81 16.71 8.43
C SER A 314 5.72 16.98 9.48
N ASN A 315 4.51 17.37 9.08
CA ASN A 315 3.45 17.76 10.01
C ASN A 315 2.47 16.64 10.33
N CYS A 316 2.35 15.62 9.48
CA CYS A 316 1.35 14.56 9.63
C CYS A 316 1.99 13.18 9.81
N LEU A 317 2.76 12.71 8.81
CA LEU A 317 3.25 11.33 8.80
C LEU A 317 4.35 11.08 9.85
N ALA A 318 5.40 11.90 9.87
CA ALA A 318 6.54 11.69 10.77
C ALA A 318 6.12 11.77 12.26
N PRO A 319 5.34 12.77 12.72
CA PRO A 319 4.89 12.82 14.12
C PRO A 319 4.05 11.60 14.52
N TYR A 320 3.17 11.12 13.62
CA TYR A 320 2.41 9.90 13.85
C TYR A 320 3.32 8.68 13.99
N VAL A 321 4.28 8.52 13.09
CA VAL A 321 5.22 7.39 13.12
C VAL A 321 6.12 7.44 14.36
N GLU A 322 6.61 8.61 14.78
CA GLU A 322 7.35 8.76 16.02
C GLU A 322 6.55 8.29 17.24
N GLN A 323 5.26 8.67 17.29
CA GLN A 323 4.37 8.27 18.38
C GLN A 323 4.07 6.77 18.35
N GLU A 324 3.87 6.19 17.16
CA GLU A 324 3.63 4.76 16.99
C GLU A 324 4.87 3.94 17.36
N ILE A 325 6.05 4.34 16.90
CA ILE A 325 7.33 3.73 17.30
C ILE A 325 7.50 3.76 18.81
N ARG A 326 7.27 4.91 19.45
CA ARG A 326 7.34 5.05 20.91
C ARG A 326 6.40 4.07 21.62
N THR A 327 5.14 4.03 21.19
CA THR A 327 4.11 3.17 21.78
C THR A 327 4.47 1.68 21.64
N LEU A 328 4.90 1.27 20.44
CA LEU A 328 5.33 -0.10 20.17
C LEU A 328 6.58 -0.49 20.97
N TYR A 329 7.54 0.43 21.08
CA TYR A 329 8.78 0.21 21.81
C TYR A 329 8.52 0.03 23.31
N GLU A 330 7.68 0.87 23.91
CA GLU A 330 7.26 0.75 25.31
C GLU A 330 6.54 -0.59 25.55
N ASN A 331 5.61 -0.97 24.67
CA ASN A 331 4.88 -2.24 24.78
C ASN A 331 5.80 -3.46 24.67
N ALA A 332 6.85 -3.39 23.84
CA ALA A 332 7.85 -4.44 23.72
C ALA A 332 8.74 -4.56 24.98
N GLY A 333 9.03 -3.45 25.67
CA GLY A 333 9.89 -3.40 26.86
C GLY A 333 9.21 -3.76 28.18
N GLN A 334 7.92 -3.40 28.35
CA GLN A 334 7.20 -3.51 29.63
C GLN A 334 6.88 -4.95 30.09
N LYS A 335 7.09 -5.98 29.25
CA LYS A 335 6.71 -7.37 29.59
C LYS A 335 7.85 -8.33 29.90
N LYS A 336 9.06 -7.85 30.25
CA LYS A 336 10.03 -8.73 30.94
C LYS A 336 9.58 -9.18 32.35
N SER A 337 8.49 -8.63 32.90
CA SER A 337 8.06 -8.91 34.29
C SER A 337 6.70 -9.58 34.48
N ILE A 338 5.83 -9.76 33.48
CA ILE A 338 4.49 -10.37 33.72
C ILE A 338 4.10 -11.32 32.58
N SER A 339 4.31 -12.61 32.86
CA SER A 339 3.59 -13.80 32.41
C SER A 339 3.02 -13.89 30.98
N LYS A 340 3.43 -14.96 30.31
CA LYS A 340 2.68 -15.77 29.32
C LYS A 340 1.19 -15.41 29.29
N SER A 341 0.77 -14.71 28.25
CA SER A 341 -0.66 -14.57 27.95
C SER A 341 -0.92 -15.02 26.52
N VAL A 342 -1.07 -16.34 26.39
CA VAL A 342 -1.93 -16.95 25.37
C VAL A 342 -3.35 -16.46 25.62
N ALA A 343 -3.83 -15.53 24.79
CA ALA A 343 -5.24 -15.15 24.74
C ALA A 343 -5.61 -14.59 23.36
N SER A 344 -5.53 -15.43 22.33
CA SER A 344 -6.45 -15.32 21.19
C SER A 344 -7.57 -16.33 21.46
N VAL A 345 -8.69 -15.82 21.97
CA VAL A 345 -9.95 -16.55 22.03
C VAL A 345 -10.41 -16.74 20.59
N THR A 346 -10.15 -17.92 20.03
CA THR A 346 -10.88 -18.44 18.89
C THR A 346 -12.35 -18.57 19.30
N MET A 347 -13.26 -18.02 18.49
CA MET A 347 -14.65 -18.48 18.45
C MET A 347 -14.62 -20.02 18.35
N GLY A 348 -14.97 -20.70 19.44
CA GLY A 348 -14.74 -22.13 19.60
C GLY A 348 -15.30 -22.67 20.92
N PHE A 349 -16.54 -22.31 21.24
CA PHE A 349 -17.28 -22.90 22.35
C PHE A 349 -17.64 -24.36 21.99
N SER A 350 -16.73 -25.30 22.25
CA SER A 350 -17.01 -26.73 22.48
C SER A 350 -15.70 -27.52 22.51
N LYS A 351 -15.20 -27.84 23.71
CA LYS A 351 -14.46 -29.07 24.04
C LYS A 351 -13.95 -29.02 25.49
N TRP A 352 -14.87 -29.00 26.45
CA TRP A 352 -14.66 -29.68 27.73
C TRP A 352 -15.56 -30.91 27.72
N LEU A 353 -15.04 -32.01 27.17
CA LEU A 353 -15.41 -33.40 27.49
C LEU A 353 -14.78 -34.30 26.42
N ARG A 354 -13.55 -34.75 26.66
CA ARG A 354 -13.14 -36.13 26.33
C ARG A 354 -11.72 -36.42 26.82
N THR A 355 -11.69 -37.22 27.86
CA THR A 355 -10.62 -38.15 28.21
C THR A 355 -10.33 -39.10 27.05
N GLY A 356 -9.04 -39.35 26.82
CA GLY A 356 -8.51 -40.58 26.19
C GLY A 356 -8.70 -40.75 24.68
N SER A 357 -7.63 -40.51 23.91
CA SER A 357 -7.13 -41.42 22.86
C SER A 357 -6.01 -40.75 22.08
N SER A 358 -4.90 -41.46 21.91
CA SER A 358 -3.76 -41.11 21.07
C SER A 358 -4.20 -40.86 19.62
N SER A 359 -4.17 -39.61 19.18
CA SER A 359 -4.30 -39.22 17.77
C SER A 359 -3.13 -38.32 17.41
N ASN A 360 -2.45 -38.61 16.30
CA ASN A 360 -1.46 -37.74 15.69
C ASN A 360 -2.06 -36.34 15.52
N ASN A 361 -1.74 -35.43 16.43
CA ASN A 361 -2.11 -34.03 16.30
C ASN A 361 -1.22 -33.43 15.23
N LEU A 362 -1.76 -33.34 14.01
CA LEU A 362 -1.20 -32.49 12.96
C LEU A 362 -1.24 -31.06 13.53
N ALA A 363 -0.10 -30.59 14.04
CA ALA A 363 0.01 -29.27 14.65
C ALA A 363 -0.39 -28.22 13.61
N THR A 364 -1.53 -27.57 13.82
CA THR A 364 -1.94 -26.42 13.02
C THR A 364 -0.85 -25.37 13.10
N PRO A 365 -0.38 -24.82 11.98
CA PRO A 365 0.64 -23.77 12.01
C PRO A 365 0.13 -22.59 12.85
N ILE A 366 0.99 -22.07 13.73
CA ILE A 366 0.65 -20.92 14.57
C ILE A 366 0.51 -19.69 13.67
N THR A 367 -0.68 -19.08 13.69
CA THR A 367 -0.95 -17.79 13.06
C THR A 367 -1.03 -16.74 14.17
N TYR A 368 -0.19 -15.71 14.07
CA TYR A 368 -0.23 -14.58 15.00
C TYR A 368 -1.37 -13.63 14.64
N SER A 369 -2.07 -13.15 15.65
CA SER A 369 -2.89 -11.94 15.49
C SER A 369 -1.98 -10.74 15.26
N TRP A 370 -2.45 -9.76 14.48
CA TRP A 370 -1.73 -8.49 14.26
C TRP A 370 -1.37 -7.76 15.57
N GLU A 371 -2.16 -7.99 16.62
CA GLU A 371 -1.97 -7.38 17.94
C GLU A 371 -1.08 -8.21 18.88
N SER A 372 -0.52 -9.33 18.42
CA SER A 372 0.42 -10.12 19.24
C SER A 372 1.72 -9.35 19.49
N VAL A 373 2.44 -9.71 20.56
CA VAL A 373 3.70 -9.03 20.90
C VAL A 373 4.74 -9.25 19.81
N GLU A 374 4.75 -10.42 19.19
CA GLU A 374 5.63 -10.78 18.08
C GLU A 374 5.36 -9.90 16.86
N MET A 375 4.08 -9.70 16.52
CA MET A 375 3.69 -8.85 15.38
C MET A 375 3.84 -7.36 15.67
N GLN A 376 3.63 -6.91 16.90
CA GLN A 376 3.95 -5.54 17.32
C GLN A 376 5.45 -5.26 17.23
N LYS A 377 6.29 -6.20 17.66
CA LYS A 377 7.77 -6.12 17.52
C LYS A 377 8.20 -6.15 16.06
N ARG A 378 7.53 -6.96 15.23
CA ARG A 378 7.72 -6.97 13.78
C ARG A 378 7.40 -5.60 13.17
N ARG A 379 6.23 -5.03 13.47
CA ARG A 379 5.79 -3.71 13.00
C ARG A 379 6.76 -2.60 13.41
N LEU A 380 7.25 -2.64 14.64
CA LEU A 380 8.28 -1.71 15.14
C LEU A 380 9.55 -1.78 14.28
N ALA A 381 10.04 -2.99 14.00
CA ALA A 381 11.22 -3.20 13.17
C ALA A 381 11.01 -2.74 11.73
N ASP A 382 9.84 -3.02 11.15
CA ASP A 382 9.46 -2.61 9.81
C ASP A 382 9.37 -1.06 9.70
N LEU A 383 8.83 -0.38 10.72
CA LEU A 383 8.83 1.09 10.80
C LEU A 383 10.25 1.66 10.87
N PHE A 384 11.14 1.07 11.68
CA PHE A 384 12.54 1.47 11.70
C PHE A 384 13.21 1.31 10.33
N MET A 385 12.95 0.21 9.61
CA MET A 385 13.46 0.01 8.24
C MET A 385 12.94 1.07 7.27
N MET A 386 11.63 1.35 7.26
CA MET A 386 11.02 2.34 6.36
C MET A 386 11.60 3.75 6.55
N PHE A 387 11.90 4.12 7.80
CA PHE A 387 12.35 5.47 8.15
C PHE A 387 13.88 5.57 8.34
N GLY A 388 14.64 4.61 7.80
CA GLY A 388 16.10 4.74 7.68
C GLY A 388 16.87 4.48 8.97
N LEU A 389 16.33 3.65 9.88
CA LEU A 389 16.96 3.23 11.14
C LEU A 389 17.28 1.72 11.12
N PRO A 390 18.12 1.23 10.19
CA PRO A 390 18.34 -0.21 10.02
C PRO A 390 19.03 -0.89 11.21
N GLY A 391 19.82 -0.15 12.00
CA GLY A 391 20.43 -0.68 13.23
C GLY A 391 19.38 -1.00 14.29
N ALA A 392 18.51 -0.02 14.59
CA ALA A 392 17.39 -0.22 15.50
C ALA A 392 16.43 -1.33 15.02
N ALA A 393 16.21 -1.44 13.70
CA ALA A 393 15.43 -2.53 13.12
C ALA A 393 16.08 -3.90 13.35
N TYR A 394 17.40 -4.02 13.14
CA TYR A 394 18.15 -5.25 13.39
C TYR A 394 18.00 -5.72 14.85
N ASP A 395 18.09 -4.79 15.80
CA ASP A 395 17.95 -5.08 17.23
C ASP A 395 16.56 -5.64 17.60
N GLN A 396 15.54 -5.35 16.79
CA GLN A 396 14.21 -5.95 16.94
C GLN A 396 14.07 -7.29 16.21
N TYR A 397 14.50 -7.40 14.94
CA TYR A 397 14.39 -8.63 14.16
C TYR A 397 15.24 -9.78 14.72
N HIS A 398 16.46 -9.46 15.19
CA HIS A 398 17.43 -10.46 15.63
C HIS A 398 16.95 -11.35 16.78
N PRO A 399 16.38 -10.81 17.89
CA PRO A 399 15.74 -11.63 18.91
C PRO A 399 14.42 -12.22 18.44
N LEU A 400 13.58 -11.48 17.69
CA LEU A 400 12.27 -11.94 17.24
C LEU A 400 12.35 -13.26 16.44
N LYS A 401 13.35 -13.40 15.56
CA LYS A 401 13.49 -14.63 14.76
C LYS A 401 13.64 -15.89 15.62
N LYS A 402 14.27 -15.80 16.80
CA LYS A 402 14.44 -16.94 17.72
C LYS A 402 13.12 -17.29 18.40
N ASP A 403 12.36 -16.28 18.80
CA ASP A 403 11.04 -16.45 19.42
C ASP A 403 10.09 -17.16 18.44
N LEU A 404 10.05 -16.72 17.19
CA LEU A 404 9.25 -17.32 16.12
C LEU A 404 9.67 -18.77 15.75
N GLU A 405 10.96 -19.07 15.86
CA GLU A 405 11.50 -20.42 15.66
C GLU A 405 11.02 -21.38 16.76
N ALA A 406 11.09 -20.93 18.01
CA ALA A 406 10.65 -21.70 19.18
C ALA A 406 9.15 -22.03 19.10
N ASP A 407 8.36 -21.10 18.59
CA ASP A 407 6.93 -21.26 18.35
C ASP A 407 6.60 -22.11 17.11
N LYS A 408 7.60 -22.49 16.31
CA LYS A 408 7.43 -23.21 15.03
C LYS A 408 6.56 -22.44 14.02
N ALA A 409 6.55 -21.12 14.10
CA ALA A 409 5.84 -20.24 13.17
C ALA A 409 6.66 -20.03 11.89
N MET A 410 6.76 -21.08 11.06
CA MET A 410 7.71 -21.18 9.94
C MET A 410 7.71 -19.98 8.98
N ALA A 411 6.53 -19.49 8.56
CA ALA A 411 6.44 -18.38 7.62
C ALA A 411 6.87 -17.04 8.25
N ALA A 412 6.42 -16.75 9.47
CA ALA A 412 6.85 -15.57 10.21
C ALA A 412 8.36 -15.61 10.48
N HIS A 413 8.89 -16.78 10.87
CA HIS A 413 10.31 -17.00 11.10
C HIS A 413 11.15 -16.78 9.83
N ALA A 414 10.71 -17.30 8.70
CA ALA A 414 11.36 -17.12 7.40
C ALA A 414 11.50 -15.63 7.04
N VAL A 415 10.40 -14.87 7.09
CA VAL A 415 10.42 -13.44 6.76
C VAL A 415 11.20 -12.63 7.80
N ALA A 416 11.25 -13.06 9.07
CA ALA A 416 12.10 -12.43 10.10
C ALA A 416 13.60 -12.67 9.87
N LEU A 417 13.99 -13.84 9.38
CA LEU A 417 15.38 -14.14 9.01
C LEU A 417 15.86 -13.25 7.86
N GLU A 418 15.07 -13.13 6.79
CA GLU A 418 15.39 -12.28 5.64
C GLU A 418 15.59 -10.83 6.06
N MET A 419 14.63 -10.28 6.81
CA MET A 419 14.72 -8.90 7.27
C MET A 419 15.86 -8.67 8.27
N CYS A 420 16.20 -9.67 9.10
CA CYS A 420 17.38 -9.59 9.96
C CYS A 420 18.67 -9.44 9.14
N ALA A 421 18.81 -10.19 8.05
CA ALA A 421 19.98 -10.08 7.16
C ALA A 421 20.00 -8.72 6.42
N LEU A 422 18.85 -8.27 5.92
CA LEU A 422 18.72 -7.00 5.20
C LEU A 422 18.98 -5.79 6.11
N ALA A 423 18.45 -5.79 7.33
CA ALA A 423 18.67 -4.76 8.33
C ALA A 423 20.14 -4.68 8.72
N LEU A 424 20.80 -5.82 8.97
CA LEU A 424 22.24 -5.86 9.29
C LEU A 424 23.09 -5.27 8.16
N HIS A 425 22.83 -5.69 6.91
CA HIS A 425 23.57 -5.19 5.76
C HIS A 425 23.35 -3.68 5.53
N SER A 426 22.12 -3.21 5.75
CA SER A 426 21.79 -1.79 5.63
C SER A 426 22.43 -0.96 6.75
N ALA A 427 22.54 -1.50 7.97
CA ALA A 427 23.20 -0.86 9.10
C ALA A 427 24.73 -0.87 8.98
N GLN A 428 25.29 -1.86 8.28
CA GLN A 428 26.73 -2.05 8.13
C GLN A 428 27.09 -2.29 6.64
N PRO A 429 27.11 -1.24 5.81
CA PRO A 429 27.33 -1.38 4.36
C PRO A 429 28.67 -2.00 3.98
N HIS A 430 29.67 -1.93 4.86
CA HIS A 430 31.02 -2.47 4.64
C HIS A 430 31.16 -3.94 5.04
N LEU A 431 30.06 -4.64 5.35
CA LEU A 431 30.10 -6.06 5.68
C LEU A 431 30.67 -6.87 4.51
N ASN A 432 31.69 -7.69 4.79
CA ASN A 432 32.18 -8.62 3.78
C ASN A 432 31.32 -9.89 3.68
N ALA A 433 31.49 -10.67 2.61
CA ALA A 433 30.71 -11.87 2.35
C ALA A 433 30.81 -12.94 3.47
N LYS A 434 31.91 -12.98 4.23
CA LYS A 434 32.08 -13.92 5.35
C LYS A 434 31.32 -13.47 6.61
N GLN A 435 31.14 -12.17 6.78
CA GLN A 435 30.40 -11.57 7.89
C GLN A 435 28.89 -11.55 7.63
N PHE A 436 28.49 -11.50 6.35
CA PHE A 436 27.08 -11.51 5.97
C PHE A 436 26.43 -12.85 6.34
N PRO A 437 25.29 -12.84 7.06
CA PRO A 437 24.67 -14.07 7.54
C PRO A 437 23.88 -14.74 6.41
N ILE A 438 24.56 -15.23 5.37
CA ILE A 438 23.94 -15.87 4.20
C ILE A 438 23.01 -17.04 4.57
N ARG A 439 23.34 -17.74 5.67
CA ARG A 439 22.50 -18.78 6.29
C ARG A 439 21.10 -18.30 6.72
N TYR A 440 20.84 -16.99 6.74
CA TYR A 440 19.52 -16.43 7.01
C TYR A 440 18.69 -16.27 5.72
N LEU A 441 19.24 -16.59 4.53
CA LEU A 441 18.54 -16.50 3.25
C LEU A 441 18.16 -17.86 2.66
N ASP A 442 18.95 -18.92 2.90
CA ASP A 442 18.62 -20.26 2.37
C ASP A 442 17.38 -20.91 3.03
N PRO A 443 17.22 -20.88 4.38
CA PRO A 443 16.06 -21.49 5.03
C PRO A 443 14.72 -20.84 4.66
N PRO A 444 14.60 -19.49 4.59
CA PRO A 444 13.33 -18.84 4.24
C PRO A 444 12.68 -19.35 2.97
N VAL A 445 13.43 -19.49 1.88
CA VAL A 445 12.88 -19.98 0.60
C VAL A 445 12.25 -21.36 0.77
N LYS A 446 12.97 -22.29 1.43
CA LYS A 446 12.47 -23.64 1.68
C LYS A 446 11.22 -23.62 2.57
N LEU A 447 11.24 -22.84 3.65
CA LEU A 447 10.13 -22.73 4.60
C LEU A 447 8.89 -22.13 3.96
N LEU A 448 9.04 -21.10 3.12
CA LEU A 448 7.94 -20.46 2.40
C LEU A 448 7.32 -21.43 1.37
N VAL A 449 8.14 -22.19 0.63
CA VAL A 449 7.65 -23.22 -0.30
C VAL A 449 6.91 -24.33 0.45
N GLU A 450 7.44 -24.79 1.59
CA GLU A 450 6.76 -25.80 2.42
C GLU A 450 5.45 -25.27 3.04
N HIS A 451 5.42 -24.00 3.45
CA HIS A 451 4.21 -23.36 3.94
C HIS A 451 3.15 -23.25 2.83
N ALA A 452 3.54 -22.82 1.63
CA ALA A 452 2.67 -22.71 0.47
C ALA A 452 2.06 -24.05 0.04
N LYS A 453 2.75 -25.18 0.25
CA LYS A 453 2.22 -26.53 -0.02
C LYS A 453 1.19 -27.02 1.00
N LYS A 454 1.10 -26.39 2.17
CA LYS A 454 0.20 -26.78 3.28
C LYS A 454 -1.07 -25.93 3.35
N ARG A 455 -1.13 -24.84 2.59
CA ARG A 455 -2.35 -24.08 2.28
C ARG A 455 -2.98 -24.65 1.03
#